data_AF-A0A3N5QEW4-F1
#
_entry.id   AF-A0A3N5QEW4-F1
#
_cell.length_a   1.000
_cell.length_b   1.000
_cell.length_c   1.000
_cell.angle_alpha   90.00
_cell.angle_beta   90.00
_cell.angle_gamma   90.00
#
_symmetry.space_group_name_H-M   'P 1'
#
loop_
_entity.id
_entity.type
_entity.pdbx_description
1 polymer ?
#
loop_
_entity_poly.entity_id
_entity_poly.type
_entity_poly.pdbx_seq_one_letter_code
_entity_poly.pdbx_strand_id
1 'polypeptide(L)'
;MHFAPCIASAWPHYVLTYRHGAGRYGIRVENPKGVEQGVVRIELDGESQPLGVGIQLVDDGQVHRVRVELGPIDPVQGPGSPAPQA
;
A
#
# COMPACT_ATOMS: atom_id res chain seq x y z
N MET A 1 10.11 -0.31 -4.21
CA MET A 1 8.89 -0.17 -5.02
C MET A 1 7.90 0.71 -4.27
N HIS A 2 7.38 1.77 -4.90
CA HIS A 2 6.41 2.66 -4.28
C HIS A 2 5.01 2.37 -4.83
N PHE A 3 3.99 2.42 -3.96
CA PHE A 3 2.60 2.25 -4.36
C PHE A 3 1.89 3.60 -4.31
N ALA A 4 1.56 4.13 -5.48
CA ALA A 4 0.69 5.30 -5.64
C ALA A 4 -0.48 4.94 -6.58
N PRO A 5 -1.33 3.97 -6.21
CA PRO A 5 -2.45 3.59 -7.05
C PRO A 5 -3.48 4.72 -7.12
N CYS A 6 -3.82 5.11 -8.35
CA CYS A 6 -4.94 5.98 -8.66
C CYS A 6 -5.96 5.13 -9.40
N ILE A 7 -7.01 4.71 -8.70
CA ILE A 7 -8.07 3.85 -9.24
C ILE A 7 -9.42 4.54 -9.14
N ALA A 8 -10.41 4.08 -9.91
CA ALA A 8 -11.76 4.59 -9.73
C ALA A 8 -12.31 4.19 -8.36
N SER A 9 -13.00 5.11 -7.68
CA SER A 9 -13.68 4.87 -6.38
C SER A 9 -14.63 3.66 -6.40
N ALA A 10 -15.18 3.32 -7.56
CA ALA A 10 -16.06 2.16 -7.75
C ALA A 10 -15.34 0.81 -7.67
N TRP A 11 -14.01 0.77 -7.66
CA TRP A 11 -13.24 -0.48 -7.67
C TRP A 11 -13.06 -0.99 -6.24
N PRO A 12 -13.61 -2.15 -5.86
CA PRO A 12 -13.53 -2.66 -4.50
C PRO A 12 -12.14 -3.22 -4.17
N HIS A 13 -11.46 -3.81 -5.16
CA HIS A 13 -10.10 -4.30 -5.06
C HIS A 13 -9.56 -4.63 -6.45
N TYR A 14 -8.24 -4.73 -6.57
CA TYR A 14 -7.59 -5.33 -7.74
C TYR A 14 -6.35 -6.11 -7.32
N VAL A 15 -5.90 -7.01 -8.20
CA VAL A 15 -4.72 -7.84 -7.98
C VAL A 15 -3.79 -7.70 -9.18
N LEU A 16 -2.50 -7.54 -8.92
CA LEU A 16 -1.47 -7.55 -9.94
C LEU A 16 -0.32 -8.45 -9.48
N THR A 17 0.29 -9.17 -10.42
CA THR A 17 1.50 -9.95 -10.14
C THR A 17 2.69 -9.26 -10.79
N TYR A 18 3.62 -8.76 -9.99
CA TYR A 18 4.86 -8.15 -10.45
C TYR A 18 6.00 -9.16 -10.34
N ARG A 19 6.83 -9.29 -11.37
CA ARG A 19 8.02 -10.15 -11.33
C ARG A 19 9.26 -9.28 -11.23
N HIS A 20 10.08 -9.51 -10.21
CA HIS A 20 11.36 -8.84 -10.07
C HIS A 20 12.47 -9.89 -9.97
N GLY A 21 13.36 -9.91 -10.97
CA GLY A 21 14.36 -10.96 -11.12
C GLY A 21 13.74 -12.36 -11.15
N ALA A 22 14.15 -13.24 -10.24
CA ALA A 22 13.60 -14.56 -10.04
C ALA A 22 12.35 -14.56 -9.13
N GLY A 23 12.14 -13.51 -8.33
CA GLY A 23 11.03 -13.38 -7.38
C GLY A 23 9.71 -12.94 -8.02
N ARG A 24 8.58 -13.33 -7.39
CA ARG A 24 7.22 -12.91 -7.78
C ARG A 24 6.51 -12.19 -6.64
N TYR A 25 5.82 -11.11 -6.94
CA TYR A 25 5.13 -10.25 -5.99
C TYR A 25 3.65 -10.22 -6.35
N GLY A 26 2.84 -10.93 -5.57
CA GLY A 26 1.38 -10.88 -5.68
C GLY A 26 0.83 -9.70 -4.90
N ILE A 27 0.58 -8.58 -5.58
CA ILE A 27 0.08 -7.36 -4.96
C ILE A 27 -1.43 -7.34 -5.05
N ARG A 28 -2.09 -7.28 -3.90
CA ARG A 28 -3.53 -7.11 -3.76
C ARG A 28 -3.80 -5.75 -3.15
N VAL A 29 -4.53 -4.92 -3.88
CA VAL A 29 -4.95 -3.61 -3.40
C VAL A 29 -6.44 -3.68 -3.08
N GLU A 30 -6.80 -3.36 -1.85
CA GLU A 30 -8.17 -3.40 -1.33
C GLU A 30 -8.62 -1.96 -1.08
N ASN A 31 -9.82 -1.60 -1.55
CA ASN A 31 -10.38 -0.26 -1.42
C ASN A 31 -11.79 -0.34 -0.81
N PRO A 32 -11.91 -0.71 0.48
CA PRO A 32 -13.21 -0.80 1.14
C PRO A 32 -13.88 0.57 1.31
N LYS A 33 -13.09 1.67 1.26
CA LYS A 33 -13.58 3.03 1.45
C LYS A 33 -13.99 3.73 0.16
N GLY A 34 -13.78 3.11 -1.01
CA GLY A 34 -14.12 3.69 -2.30
C GLY A 34 -13.37 5.00 -2.57
N VAL A 35 -12.09 5.09 -2.19
CA VAL A 35 -11.26 6.26 -2.47
C VAL A 35 -10.55 6.11 -3.81
N GLU A 36 -10.15 7.23 -4.40
CA GLU A 36 -9.42 7.23 -5.67
C GLU A 36 -7.90 7.09 -5.46
N GLN A 37 -7.41 7.53 -4.31
CA GLN A 37 -6.00 7.55 -3.91
C GLN A 37 -5.87 7.51 -2.38
N GLY A 38 -4.66 7.24 -1.89
CA GLY A 38 -4.33 7.26 -0.47
C GLY A 38 -4.11 5.86 0.08
N VAL A 39 -2.84 5.46 0.23
CA VAL A 39 -2.49 4.18 0.82
C VAL A 39 -2.38 4.36 2.33
N VAL A 40 -3.21 3.64 3.08
CA VAL A 40 -3.27 3.71 4.55
C VAL A 40 -2.62 2.51 5.21
N ARG A 41 -2.39 1.41 4.48
CA ARG A 41 -1.68 0.24 4.99
C ARG A 41 -0.96 -0.50 3.88
N ILE A 42 0.25 -0.99 4.17
CA ILE A 42 1.00 -1.89 3.32
C ILE A 42 1.49 -3.06 4.18
N GLU A 43 1.29 -4.28 3.71
CA GLU A 43 1.80 -5.50 4.33
C GLU A 43 2.57 -6.31 3.29
N LEU A 44 3.77 -6.76 3.64
CA LEU A 44 4.62 -7.61 2.81
C LEU A 44 4.80 -8.93 3.55
N ASP A 45 4.33 -10.02 2.97
CA ASP A 45 4.40 -11.38 3.56
C ASP A 45 3.74 -11.51 4.95
N GLY A 46 2.87 -10.57 5.31
CA GLY A 46 2.25 -10.46 6.64
C GLY A 46 2.93 -9.46 7.57
N GLU A 47 4.03 -8.85 7.15
CA GLU A 47 4.74 -7.82 7.91
C GLU A 47 4.29 -6.42 7.48
N SER A 48 3.79 -5.62 8.42
CA SER A 48 3.41 -4.22 8.19
C SER A 48 4.63 -3.39 7.76
N GLN A 49 4.52 -2.70 6.63
CA GLN A 49 5.56 -1.85 6.06
C GLN A 49 5.24 -0.36 6.26
N PRO A 50 6.25 0.50 6.46
CA PRO A 50 6.04 1.93 6.63
C PRO A 50 5.48 2.56 5.35
N LEU A 51 4.44 3.39 5.52
CA LEU A 51 3.85 4.19 4.45
C LEU A 51 4.84 5.27 4.00
N GLY A 52 4.91 5.54 2.70
CA GLY A 52 5.77 6.58 2.11
C GLY A 52 7.20 6.15 1.78
N VAL A 53 7.74 5.10 2.41
CA VAL A 53 9.06 4.54 2.03
C VAL A 53 8.92 3.52 0.89
N GLY A 54 7.77 2.86 0.79
CA GLY A 54 7.53 1.77 -0.16
C GLY A 54 8.19 0.47 0.30
N ILE A 55 7.97 -0.61 -0.46
CA ILE A 55 8.51 -1.94 -0.12
C ILE A 55 9.89 -2.14 -0.74
N GLN A 56 10.77 -2.82 -0.01
CA GLN A 56 12.01 -3.34 -0.59
C GLN A 56 11.69 -4.57 -1.42
N LEU A 57 12.17 -4.60 -2.67
CA LEU A 57 12.06 -5.78 -3.50
C LEU A 57 13.32 -6.61 -3.31
N VAL A 58 13.16 -7.79 -2.73
CA VAL A 58 14.21 -8.80 -2.57
C VAL A 58 14.18 -9.76 -3.77
N ASP A 59 15.35 -10.04 -4.35
CA ASP A 59 15.51 -11.05 -5.39
C ASP A 59 15.95 -12.38 -4.77
N ASP A 60 15.03 -13.06 -4.08
CA ASP A 60 15.28 -14.35 -3.44
C ASP A 60 14.70 -15.53 -4.25
N GLY A 61 14.04 -15.27 -5.38
CA GLY A 61 13.33 -16.30 -6.16
C GLY A 61 11.98 -16.73 -5.57
N GLN A 62 11.62 -16.22 -4.39
CA GLN A 62 10.38 -16.57 -3.69
C GLN A 62 9.16 -15.75 -4.16
N VAL A 63 7.98 -16.23 -3.76
CA VAL A 63 6.71 -15.54 -4.01
C VAL A 63 6.34 -14.71 -2.78
N HIS A 64 6.45 -13.40 -2.88
CA HIS A 64 6.05 -12.46 -1.85
C HIS A 64 4.60 -12.02 -2.05
N ARG A 65 3.82 -11.99 -0.97
CA ARG A 65 2.44 -11.51 -1.00
C ARG A 65 2.38 -10.10 -0.45
N VAL A 66 1.95 -9.14 -1.27
CA VAL A 66 1.79 -7.74 -0.86
C VAL A 66 0.31 -7.45 -0.71
N ARG A 67 -0.10 -6.90 0.43
CA ARG A 67 -1.43 -6.31 0.62
C ARG A 67 -1.30 -4.82 0.77
N VAL A 68 -2.15 -4.10 0.07
CA VAL A 68 -2.22 -2.64 0.12
C VAL A 68 -3.66 -2.27 0.41
N GLU A 69 -3.88 -1.47 1.44
CA GLU A 69 -5.20 -0.93 1.76
C GLU A 69 -5.26 0.53 1.36
N LEU A 70 -6.27 0.86 0.56
CA LEU A 70 -6.64 2.21 0.19
C LEU A 70 -7.63 2.77 1.20
N GLY A 71 -7.40 4.02 1.60
CA GLY A 71 -8.26 4.74 2.51
C GLY A 71 -8.07 6.25 2.38
N PRO A 72 -8.96 7.04 2.98
CA PRO A 72 -8.81 8.48 2.99
C PRO A 72 -7.50 8.82 3.71
N ILE A 73 -6.61 9.52 3.01
CA ILE A 73 -5.46 10.18 3.63
C ILE A 73 -6.00 11.32 4.50
N ASP A 74 -6.37 10.97 5.72
CA ASP A 74 -6.75 11.96 6.71
C ASP A 74 -5.51 12.79 7.04
N PRO A 75 -5.52 14.13 6.84
CA PRO A 75 -4.34 14.96 7.02
C PRO A 75 -3.80 14.95 8.45
N VAL A 76 -4.56 14.41 9.41
CA VAL A 76 -4.15 14.21 10.81
C VAL A 76 -3.21 12.99 11.02
N GLN A 77 -2.95 12.16 10.00
CA GLN A 77 -2.16 10.93 10.14
C GLN A 77 -0.72 11.01 9.58
N GLY A 78 -0.23 12.21 9.22
CA GLY A 78 1.20 12.44 8.97
C GLY A 78 2.00 12.57 10.28
N PRO A 79 3.28 12.16 10.35
CA PRO A 79 4.13 12.41 11.51
C PRO A 79 4.44 13.91 11.59
N GLY A 80 3.51 14.68 12.17
CA GLY A 80 3.67 16.11 12.30
C GLY A 80 2.34 16.86 12.21
N SER A 81 1.50 16.76 13.22
CA SER A 81 0.56 17.84 13.52
C SER A 81 0.74 18.22 14.99
N PRO A 82 1.18 19.45 15.31
CA PRO A 82 1.08 19.94 16.67
C PRO A 82 -0.41 20.09 17.02
N ALA A 83 -0.76 19.66 18.22
CA ALA A 83 -2.10 19.85 18.77
C ALA A 83 -2.47 21.35 18.79
N PRO A 84 -3.69 21.74 18.42
CA PRO A 84 -4.19 23.07 18.77
C PRO A 84 -4.35 23.11 20.30
N GLN A 85 -3.45 23.80 20.98
CA GLN A 85 -3.64 24.17 22.38
C GLN A 85 -4.66 25.30 22.45
N ALA A 86 -5.72 25.07 23.23
CA ALA A 86 -6.72 26.05 23.62
C ALA A 86 -6.23 26.91 24.78
#